data_AF-A0A0F9TS60-F1
#
_entry.id   AF-A0A0F9TS60-F1
#
_cell.length_a   1.000
_cell.length_b   1.000
_cell.length_c   1.000
_cell.angle_alpha   90.00
_cell.angle_beta   90.00
_cell.angle_gamma   90.00
#
_symmetry.space_group_name_H-M   'P 1'
#
loop_
_entity.id
_entity.type
_entity.pdbx_description
1 polymer ?
#
loop_
_entity_poly.entity_id
_entity_poly.type
_entity_poly.pdbx_seq_one_letter_code
_entity_poly.pdbx_strand_id
1 'polypeptide(L)'
;MSDDLTKQDQGALALPDYLQGEEVKGVDDLAKFIVPPMLKIVQDTSDRDVKNTFNLGDVYASPQKVLISRIIMNEHDKPGETGTPFYIAPIFFYAEAICWRPIGSTPAIVERTTDQTDPLFVKARNPKLWNEVIDGDDCRNCEHLNFVCMILGEGVLNDTPVVLSFSRSGYKVGQRFAAIIKMRKAPIYSTQFGAQVVTRSNSKNEWYGIDIFNPPGDSGIDPFVPTKEVFEMYKLLHEAYAEAHASSSLVADYEETNVEGEPEEY
;
A
#
# COMPACT_ATOMS: atom_id res chain seq x y z
N MET A 1 -28.21 -7.13 35.76
CA MET A 1 -27.28 -6.18 36.40
C MET A 1 -26.06 -7.00 36.76
N SER A 2 -25.09 -7.04 35.84
CA SER A 2 -23.87 -6.21 35.83
C SER A 2 -22.74 -7.12 36.28
N ASP A 3 -22.06 -7.70 35.30
CA ASP A 3 -20.75 -7.26 34.79
C ASP A 3 -19.64 -7.89 35.63
N ASP A 4 -19.15 -9.05 35.20
CA ASP A 4 -17.91 -9.59 35.73
C ASP A 4 -17.18 -10.47 34.71
N LEU A 5 -17.12 -9.99 33.47
CA LEU A 5 -16.34 -10.62 32.39
C LEU A 5 -15.60 -9.57 31.56
N THR A 6 -14.77 -8.74 32.20
CA THR A 6 -13.72 -7.97 31.50
C THR A 6 -12.65 -7.47 32.47
N LYS A 7 -11.76 -8.36 32.90
CA LYS A 7 -10.40 -8.01 33.34
C LYS A 7 -9.42 -9.06 32.83
N GLN A 8 -9.11 -9.01 31.54
CA GLN A 8 -7.82 -9.52 31.09
C GLN A 8 -6.78 -8.46 31.44
N ASP A 9 -6.03 -8.76 32.48
CA ASP A 9 -4.88 -8.01 32.97
C ASP A 9 -3.77 -8.14 31.92
N GLN A 10 -3.73 -7.24 30.94
CA GLN A 10 -2.53 -7.02 30.13
C GLN A 10 -1.51 -6.37 31.06
N GLY A 11 -0.63 -7.20 31.62
CA GLY A 11 0.43 -6.76 32.52
C GLY A 11 1.20 -5.61 31.90
N ALA A 12 0.94 -4.40 32.40
CA ALA A 12 1.74 -3.24 32.09
C ALA A 12 3.18 -3.57 32.48
N LEU A 13 4.08 -3.63 31.49
CA LEU A 13 5.51 -3.78 31.73
C LEU A 13 5.95 -2.60 32.60
N ALA A 14 6.09 -2.83 33.90
CA ALA A 14 6.55 -1.81 34.81
C ALA A 14 7.98 -1.42 34.45
N LEU A 15 8.21 -0.11 34.27
CA LEU A 15 9.54 0.44 34.02
C LEU A 15 10.47 0.04 35.18
N PRO A 16 11.65 -0.58 34.88
CA PRO A 16 12.66 -0.88 35.89
C PRO A 16 13.02 0.34 36.74
N ASP A 17 13.32 0.12 38.03
CA ASP A 17 13.55 1.20 39.02
C ASP A 17 14.64 2.20 38.61
N TYR A 18 15.66 1.77 37.86
CA TYR A 18 16.75 2.65 37.41
C TYR A 18 16.35 3.59 36.25
N LEU A 19 15.18 3.37 35.63
CA LEU A 19 14.59 4.26 34.62
C LEU A 19 13.51 5.17 35.21
N GLN A 20 13.14 4.98 36.48
CA GLN A 20 12.16 5.83 37.15
C GLN A 20 12.78 7.21 37.40
N GLY A 21 12.26 8.24 36.74
CA GLY A 21 12.72 9.62 36.87
C GLY A 21 13.65 10.10 35.75
N GLU A 22 14.03 9.22 34.82
CA GLU A 22 14.67 9.64 33.57
C GLU A 22 13.66 10.36 32.68
N GLU A 23 14.06 11.49 32.10
CA GLU A 23 13.27 12.18 31.09
C GLU A 23 13.26 11.34 29.82
N VAL A 24 12.07 11.00 29.31
CA VAL A 24 11.95 10.23 28.08
C VAL A 24 12.48 11.07 26.92
N LYS A 25 13.67 10.76 26.44
CA LYS A 25 14.36 11.46 25.34
C LYS A 25 14.47 10.58 24.11
N GLY A 26 14.29 11.17 22.93
CA GLY A 26 14.49 10.48 21.65
C GLY A 26 13.34 9.58 21.20
N VAL A 27 12.20 9.57 21.91
CA VAL A 27 10.97 8.89 21.44
C VAL A 27 10.00 9.84 20.76
N ASP A 28 10.13 11.15 20.98
CA ASP A 28 9.27 12.18 20.36
C ASP A 28 9.37 12.15 18.84
N ASP A 29 10.53 11.74 18.31
CA ASP A 29 10.76 11.55 16.88
C ASP A 29 10.15 10.26 16.34
N LEU A 30 9.95 9.23 17.19
CA LEU A 30 9.35 7.95 16.79
C LEU A 30 7.87 8.09 16.47
N ALA A 31 7.17 9.03 17.13
CA ALA A 31 5.78 9.36 16.83
C ALA A 31 5.62 10.21 15.56
N LYS A 32 6.71 10.76 15.00
CA LYS A 32 6.62 11.66 13.84
C LYS A 32 6.27 10.88 12.59
N PHE A 33 6.88 9.71 12.37
CA PHE A 33 6.68 8.99 11.11
C PHE A 33 5.47 8.08 11.14
N ILE A 34 4.53 8.31 10.23
CA ILE A 34 3.43 7.39 9.97
C ILE A 34 3.84 6.50 8.80
N VAL A 35 4.00 5.21 9.08
CA VAL A 35 4.35 4.18 8.08
C VAL A 35 3.22 3.14 8.05
N PRO A 36 2.12 3.38 7.31
CA PRO A 36 1.05 2.41 7.21
C PRO A 36 1.56 1.16 6.48
N PRO A 37 1.10 -0.05 6.85
CA PRO A 37 1.46 -1.26 6.13
C PRO A 37 1.20 -1.16 4.63
N MET A 38 2.08 -1.68 3.79
CA MET A 38 1.90 -1.65 2.33
C MET A 38 1.26 -2.93 1.83
N LEU A 39 0.25 -2.81 0.97
CA LEU A 39 -0.29 -3.94 0.22
C LEU A 39 0.72 -4.36 -0.85
N LYS A 40 1.11 -5.62 -0.79
CA LYS A 40 2.01 -6.28 -1.74
C LYS A 40 1.35 -7.52 -2.31
N ILE A 41 1.73 -7.86 -3.55
CA ILE A 41 1.34 -9.09 -4.22
C ILE A 41 2.56 -10.00 -4.22
N VAL A 42 2.38 -11.28 -3.91
CA VAL A 42 3.44 -12.26 -4.04
C VAL A 42 3.73 -12.51 -5.52
N GLN A 43 4.92 -12.13 -5.96
CA GLN A 43 5.42 -12.31 -7.33
C GLN A 43 6.48 -13.40 -7.34
N ASP A 44 6.86 -13.86 -8.54
CA ASP A 44 7.99 -14.80 -8.67
C ASP A 44 9.31 -14.22 -8.13
N THR A 45 9.47 -12.90 -8.22
CA THR A 45 10.61 -12.14 -7.69
C THR A 45 10.51 -11.81 -6.20
N SER A 46 9.40 -12.14 -5.52
CA SER A 46 9.29 -11.92 -4.07
C SER A 46 10.30 -12.75 -3.28
N ASP A 47 10.62 -12.27 -2.08
CA ASP A 47 11.56 -12.93 -1.18
C ASP A 47 11.15 -14.38 -0.87
N ARG A 48 12.17 -15.20 -0.66
CA ARG A 48 11.98 -16.63 -0.39
C ARG A 48 11.08 -16.88 0.82
N ASP A 49 11.23 -16.09 1.87
CA ASP A 49 10.42 -16.23 3.09
C ASP A 49 8.94 -15.90 2.85
N VAL A 50 8.66 -14.93 1.99
CA VAL A 50 7.30 -14.60 1.55
C VAL A 50 6.72 -15.76 0.74
N LYS A 51 7.47 -16.29 -0.23
CA LYS A 51 7.06 -17.44 -1.06
C LYS A 51 6.92 -18.76 -0.28
N ASN A 52 7.57 -18.88 0.88
CA ASN A 52 7.38 -20.01 1.79
C ASN A 52 6.08 -19.90 2.62
N THR A 53 5.54 -18.70 2.76
CA THR A 53 4.37 -18.40 3.60
C THR A 53 3.08 -18.27 2.78
N PHE A 54 3.18 -17.73 1.57
CA PHE A 54 2.06 -17.40 0.69
C PHE A 54 2.24 -17.98 -0.70
N ASN A 55 1.13 -18.11 -1.45
CA ASN A 55 1.16 -18.52 -2.84
C ASN A 55 1.44 -17.33 -3.77
N LEU A 56 1.98 -17.60 -4.96
CA LEU A 56 2.07 -16.59 -6.03
C LEU A 56 0.68 -16.01 -6.33
N GLY A 57 0.58 -14.68 -6.38
CA GLY A 57 -0.68 -13.96 -6.57
C GLY A 57 -1.46 -13.67 -5.29
N ASP A 58 -1.07 -14.18 -4.12
CA ASP A 58 -1.68 -13.75 -2.86
C ASP A 58 -1.37 -12.27 -2.58
N VAL A 59 -2.31 -11.56 -1.95
CA VAL A 59 -2.11 -10.19 -1.44
C VAL A 59 -1.87 -10.24 0.05
N TYR A 60 -0.83 -9.55 0.51
CA TYR A 60 -0.53 -9.40 1.93
C TYR A 60 -0.14 -7.96 2.27
N ALA A 61 -0.22 -7.61 3.55
CA ALA A 61 0.26 -6.36 4.09
C ALA A 61 1.65 -6.55 4.73
N SER A 62 2.62 -5.76 4.27
CA SER A 62 3.99 -5.67 4.81
C SER A 62 4.09 -4.52 5.82
N PRO A 63 4.90 -4.60 6.90
CA PRO A 63 5.89 -5.65 7.19
C PRO A 63 5.35 -6.84 8.00
N GLN A 64 4.12 -6.77 8.53
CA GLN A 64 3.59 -7.81 9.43
C GLN A 64 3.25 -9.13 8.70
N LYS A 65 3.31 -9.15 7.36
CA LYS A 65 2.99 -10.30 6.52
C LYS A 65 1.60 -10.86 6.87
N VAL A 66 0.60 -9.99 6.84
CA VAL A 66 -0.80 -10.37 7.07
C VAL A 66 -1.49 -10.60 5.73
N LEU A 67 -2.02 -11.80 5.51
CA LEU A 67 -2.77 -12.12 4.30
C LEU A 67 -4.05 -11.28 4.20
N ILE A 68 -4.27 -10.66 3.05
CA ILE A 68 -5.44 -9.83 2.73
C ILE A 68 -6.39 -10.56 1.78
N SER A 69 -5.85 -11.15 0.72
CA SER A 69 -6.63 -11.87 -0.29
C SER A 69 -5.81 -13.02 -0.84
N ARG A 70 -6.49 -14.13 -1.13
CA ARG A 70 -5.87 -15.31 -1.76
C ARG A 70 -6.10 -15.31 -3.25
N ILE A 71 -5.10 -15.75 -4.01
CA ILE A 71 -5.31 -16.21 -5.37
C ILE A 71 -6.24 -17.44 -5.35
N ILE A 72 -7.13 -17.57 -6.33
CA ILE A 72 -7.98 -18.76 -6.45
C ILE A 72 -7.16 -19.83 -7.16
N MET A 73 -6.92 -20.96 -6.48
CA MET A 73 -6.20 -22.09 -7.07
C MET A 73 -7.09 -22.84 -8.07
N ASN A 74 -6.51 -23.27 -9.19
CA ASN A 74 -7.22 -24.10 -10.16
C ASN A 74 -7.23 -25.59 -9.74
N GLU A 75 -7.86 -26.44 -10.56
CA GLU A 75 -7.98 -27.89 -10.34
C GLU A 75 -6.64 -28.66 -10.32
N HIS A 76 -5.52 -27.99 -10.63
CA HIS A 76 -4.17 -28.55 -10.63
C HIS A 76 -3.28 -27.96 -9.53
N ASP A 77 -3.86 -27.32 -8.50
CA ASP A 77 -3.14 -26.64 -7.43
C ASP A 77 -2.13 -25.60 -7.95
N LYS A 78 -2.46 -24.94 -9.07
CA LYS A 78 -1.72 -23.79 -9.59
C LYS A 78 -2.51 -22.50 -9.38
N PRO A 79 -1.83 -21.35 -9.21
CA PRO A 79 -2.48 -20.04 -9.22
C PRO A 79 -3.40 -19.90 -10.45
N GLY A 80 -4.66 -19.54 -10.21
CA GLY A 80 -5.64 -19.26 -11.26
C GLY A 80 -5.46 -17.87 -11.88
N GLU A 81 -6.46 -17.43 -12.63
CA GLU A 81 -6.45 -16.11 -13.30
C GLU A 81 -6.83 -14.95 -12.37
N THR A 82 -7.56 -15.22 -11.29
CA THR A 82 -8.08 -14.18 -10.39
C THR A 82 -7.98 -14.58 -8.92
N GLY A 83 -7.89 -13.58 -8.05
CA GLY A 83 -7.96 -13.74 -6.61
C GLY A 83 -9.35 -13.47 -6.03
N THR A 84 -9.51 -13.76 -4.75
CA THR A 84 -10.72 -13.44 -4.00
C THR A 84 -10.85 -11.91 -3.90
N PRO A 85 -11.99 -11.32 -4.28
CA PRO A 85 -12.23 -9.90 -4.05
C PRO A 85 -12.05 -9.48 -2.58
N PHE A 86 -11.46 -8.30 -2.38
CA PHE A 86 -11.45 -7.60 -1.11
C PHE A 86 -11.90 -6.16 -1.33
N TYR A 87 -12.31 -5.46 -0.27
CA TYR A 87 -12.90 -4.13 -0.40
C TYR A 87 -12.09 -3.10 0.35
N ILE A 88 -12.03 -1.90 -0.21
CA ILE A 88 -11.22 -0.80 0.31
C ILE A 88 -11.99 0.52 0.29
N ALA A 89 -11.68 1.41 1.24
CA ALA A 89 -12.09 2.80 1.22
C ALA A 89 -10.84 3.71 1.16
N PRO A 90 -10.58 4.42 0.05
CA PRO A 90 -9.44 5.32 -0.03
C PRO A 90 -9.66 6.55 0.86
N ILE A 91 -8.67 6.86 1.70
CA ILE A 91 -8.69 7.95 2.68
C ILE A 91 -7.89 9.15 2.18
N PHE A 92 -6.70 8.91 1.66
CA PHE A 92 -5.77 9.95 1.24
C PHE A 92 -5.00 9.51 0.00
N PHE A 93 -4.67 10.47 -0.87
CA PHE A 93 -3.89 10.23 -2.08
C PHE A 93 -2.73 11.20 -2.14
N TYR A 94 -1.56 10.69 -2.51
CA TYR A 94 -0.39 11.48 -2.85
C TYR A 94 0.42 10.80 -3.95
N ALA A 95 1.16 11.60 -4.69
CA ALA A 95 2.11 11.11 -5.68
C ALA A 95 3.53 11.28 -5.15
N GLU A 96 4.38 10.33 -5.46
CA GLU A 96 5.77 10.31 -5.02
C GLU A 96 6.66 9.88 -6.18
N ALA A 97 7.80 10.54 -6.35
CA ALA A 97 8.82 10.12 -7.30
C ALA A 97 9.95 9.42 -6.55
N ILE A 98 10.43 8.30 -7.10
CA ILE A 98 11.47 7.46 -6.50
C ILE A 98 12.49 7.10 -7.56
N CYS A 99 13.77 7.25 -7.22
CA CYS A 99 14.88 6.74 -8.01
C CYS A 99 15.34 5.40 -7.44
N TRP A 100 15.15 4.34 -8.22
CA TRP A 100 15.48 2.96 -7.86
C TRP A 100 16.84 2.56 -8.41
N ARG A 101 17.72 1.97 -7.58
CA ARG A 101 18.88 1.23 -8.08
C ARG A 101 18.46 -0.12 -8.69
N PRO A 102 19.31 -0.80 -9.47
CA PRO A 102 19.09 -2.20 -9.85
C PRO A 102 18.96 -3.11 -8.62
N ILE A 103 18.28 -4.25 -8.80
CA ILE A 103 18.15 -5.27 -7.75
C ILE A 103 19.53 -5.71 -7.24
N GLY A 104 19.65 -5.86 -5.93
CA GLY A 104 20.91 -6.25 -5.27
C GLY A 104 21.82 -5.08 -4.89
N SER A 105 21.50 -3.87 -5.35
CA SER A 105 22.22 -2.66 -4.93
C SER A 105 21.72 -2.15 -3.58
N THR A 106 22.61 -1.60 -2.76
CA THR A 106 22.28 -1.05 -1.44
C THR A 106 22.80 0.39 -1.30
N PRO A 107 21.95 1.36 -0.92
CA PRO A 107 20.52 1.25 -0.69
C PRO A 107 19.72 1.04 -2.00
N ALA A 108 18.56 0.38 -1.93
CA ALA A 108 17.71 0.13 -3.09
C ALA A 108 17.07 1.41 -3.67
N ILE A 109 16.76 2.38 -2.79
CA ILE A 109 16.27 3.70 -3.17
C ILE A 109 17.41 4.70 -3.04
N VAL A 110 17.72 5.40 -4.13
CA VAL A 110 18.73 6.47 -4.14
C VAL A 110 18.13 7.75 -3.54
N GLU A 111 16.94 8.10 -4.01
CA GLU A 111 16.27 9.36 -3.68
C GLU A 111 14.75 9.18 -3.83
N ARG A 112 13.99 9.92 -3.04
CA ARG A 112 12.53 10.02 -3.14
C ARG A 112 12.07 11.43 -2.84
N THR A 113 10.99 11.87 -3.46
CA THR A 113 10.40 13.20 -3.23
C THR A 113 8.92 13.21 -3.53
N THR A 114 8.16 13.98 -2.74
CA THR A 114 6.75 14.29 -3.00
C THR A 114 6.58 15.70 -3.58
N ASP A 115 7.67 16.48 -3.71
CA ASP A 115 7.66 17.78 -4.35
C ASP A 115 7.63 17.60 -5.88
N GLN A 116 6.52 18.01 -6.49
CA GLN A 116 6.33 17.89 -7.94
C GLN A 116 7.21 18.83 -8.76
N THR A 117 7.87 19.81 -8.12
CA THR A 117 8.81 20.72 -8.76
C THR A 117 10.25 20.19 -8.74
N ASP A 118 10.50 19.14 -7.97
CA ASP A 118 11.81 18.50 -7.87
C ASP A 118 12.23 17.89 -9.22
N PRO A 119 13.51 18.01 -9.63
CA PRO A 119 14.02 17.38 -10.85
C PRO A 119 13.73 15.88 -10.95
N LEU A 120 13.78 15.13 -9.85
CA LEU A 120 13.45 13.70 -9.83
C LEU A 120 12.00 13.47 -10.27
N PHE A 121 11.07 14.30 -9.80
CA PHE A 121 9.66 14.19 -10.17
C PHE A 121 9.44 14.47 -11.66
N VAL A 122 10.13 15.47 -12.21
CA VAL A 122 10.09 15.78 -13.64
C VAL A 122 10.63 14.62 -14.48
N LYS A 123 11.73 14.00 -14.06
CA LYS A 123 12.31 12.82 -14.73
C LYS A 123 11.37 11.61 -14.65
N ALA A 124 10.78 11.33 -13.49
CA ALA A 124 9.86 10.22 -13.26
C ALA A 124 8.59 10.28 -14.14
N ARG A 125 8.18 11.47 -14.58
CA ARG A 125 7.03 11.68 -15.49
C ARG A 125 7.39 11.65 -16.97
N ASN A 126 8.67 11.62 -17.32
CA ASN A 126 9.13 11.68 -18.70
C ASN A 126 9.80 10.36 -19.10
N PRO A 127 9.18 9.55 -19.98
CA PRO A 127 9.74 8.27 -20.42
C PRO A 127 11.17 8.34 -20.98
N LYS A 128 11.57 9.50 -21.52
CA LYS A 128 12.92 9.70 -22.06
C LYS A 128 13.99 9.92 -20.98
N LEU A 129 13.57 10.21 -19.75
CA LEU A 129 14.43 10.54 -18.61
C LEU A 129 14.27 9.54 -17.44
N TRP A 130 13.56 8.43 -17.66
CA TRP A 130 13.38 7.41 -16.64
C TRP A 130 14.68 6.76 -16.21
N ASN A 131 15.62 6.57 -17.13
CA ASN A 131 16.87 5.87 -16.82
C ASN A 131 18.01 6.89 -16.73
N GLU A 132 18.83 6.77 -15.69
CA GLU A 132 20.06 7.54 -15.52
C GLU A 132 21.12 6.72 -14.79
N VAL A 133 22.39 7.03 -15.02
CA VAL A 133 23.51 6.35 -14.36
C VAL A 133 23.91 7.16 -13.12
N ILE A 134 23.82 6.55 -11.94
CA ILE A 134 24.22 7.17 -10.66
C ILE A 134 25.22 6.25 -9.98
N ASP A 135 26.42 6.77 -9.68
CA ASP A 135 27.53 6.01 -9.09
C ASP A 135 27.91 4.73 -9.87
N GLY A 136 27.62 4.69 -11.17
CA GLY A 136 27.87 3.54 -12.03
C GLY A 136 26.71 2.55 -12.14
N ASP A 137 25.62 2.75 -11.41
CA ASP A 137 24.42 1.91 -11.47
C ASP A 137 23.37 2.50 -12.40
N ASP A 138 22.75 1.65 -13.24
CA ASP A 138 21.62 2.02 -14.10
C ASP A 138 20.35 2.18 -13.26
N CYS A 139 20.11 3.39 -12.79
CA CYS A 139 18.99 3.72 -11.92
C CYS A 139 17.74 4.09 -12.72
N ARG A 140 16.57 3.85 -12.13
CA ARG A 140 15.26 4.10 -12.75
C ARG A 140 14.37 5.00 -11.89
N ASN A 141 14.01 6.15 -12.44
CA ASN A 141 13.06 7.11 -11.91
C ASN A 141 11.63 6.67 -12.20
N CYS A 142 10.81 6.53 -11.15
CA CYS A 142 9.43 6.07 -11.23
C CYS A 142 8.51 7.00 -10.44
N GLU A 143 7.35 7.33 -11.01
CA GLU A 143 6.26 7.94 -10.26
C GLU A 143 5.38 6.84 -9.64
N HIS A 144 5.10 6.98 -8.36
CA HIS A 144 4.22 6.14 -7.57
C HIS A 144 2.94 6.93 -7.26
N LEU A 145 1.80 6.29 -7.50
CA LEU A 145 0.48 6.78 -7.11
C LEU A 145 0.08 6.05 -5.83
N ASN A 146 0.18 6.72 -4.69
CA ASN A 146 -0.05 6.14 -3.38
C ASN A 146 -1.44 6.50 -2.88
N PHE A 147 -2.20 5.47 -2.49
CA PHE A 147 -3.48 5.60 -1.84
C PHE A 147 -3.39 5.00 -0.45
N VAL A 148 -3.62 5.81 0.58
CA VAL A 148 -3.90 5.30 1.92
C VAL A 148 -5.34 4.83 1.91
N CYS A 149 -5.57 3.56 2.20
CA CYS A 149 -6.87 2.90 2.13
C CYS A 149 -7.17 2.17 3.44
N MET A 150 -8.45 2.15 3.85
CA MET A 150 -8.93 1.23 4.87
C MET A 150 -9.32 -0.09 4.20
N ILE A 151 -8.90 -1.22 4.77
CA ILE A 151 -9.45 -2.52 4.39
C ILE A 151 -10.82 -2.68 5.04
N LEU A 152 -11.82 -3.08 4.25
CA LEU A 152 -13.20 -3.28 4.69
C LEU A 152 -13.49 -4.77 4.87
N GLY A 153 -14.30 -5.11 5.87
CA GLY A 153 -14.82 -6.46 6.10
C GLY A 153 -14.33 -7.07 7.41
N GLU A 154 -14.28 -8.40 7.48
CA GLU A 154 -13.81 -9.11 8.66
C GLU A 154 -12.34 -9.51 8.48
N GLY A 155 -11.49 -9.23 9.46
CA GLY A 155 -10.08 -9.62 9.41
C GLY A 155 -9.19 -8.86 10.39
N VAL A 156 -7.93 -9.31 10.50
CA VAL A 156 -6.92 -8.73 11.41
C VAL A 156 -6.61 -7.27 11.09
N LEU A 157 -6.76 -6.87 9.82
CA LEU A 157 -6.52 -5.51 9.35
C LEU A 157 -7.81 -4.73 9.06
N ASN A 158 -8.95 -5.23 9.51
CA ASN A 158 -10.17 -4.40 9.47
C ASN A 158 -9.91 -3.10 10.23
N ASP A 159 -10.37 -1.98 9.65
CA ASP A 159 -10.15 -0.64 10.18
C ASP A 159 -8.66 -0.26 10.37
N THR A 160 -7.73 -0.96 9.69
CA THR A 160 -6.32 -0.56 9.64
C THR A 160 -6.01 0.13 8.31
N PRO A 161 -5.40 1.33 8.34
CA PRO A 161 -4.97 2.00 7.12
C PRO A 161 -3.76 1.28 6.51
N VAL A 162 -3.82 1.06 5.20
CA VAL A 162 -2.74 0.46 4.41
C VAL A 162 -2.41 1.33 3.20
N VAL A 163 -1.19 1.25 2.68
CA VAL A 163 -0.80 1.90 1.43
C VAL A 163 -1.00 0.94 0.26
N LEU A 164 -1.82 1.35 -0.70
CA LEU A 164 -1.90 0.75 -2.03
C LEU A 164 -1.13 1.65 -3.00
N SER A 165 -0.01 1.15 -3.53
CA SER A 165 0.87 1.91 -4.43
C SER A 165 0.80 1.36 -5.85
N PHE A 166 0.69 2.26 -6.83
CA PHE A 166 0.76 1.93 -8.26
C PHE A 166 1.94 2.64 -8.91
N SER A 167 2.83 1.88 -9.54
CA SER A 167 3.95 2.39 -10.33
C SER A 167 4.18 1.50 -11.55
N ARG A 168 5.07 1.91 -12.46
CA ARG A 168 5.49 1.12 -13.64
C ARG A 168 4.29 0.47 -14.38
N SER A 169 4.21 -0.85 -14.48
CA SER A 169 3.12 -1.54 -15.20
C SER A 169 1.75 -1.32 -14.56
N GLY A 170 1.70 -1.12 -13.24
CA GLY A 170 0.48 -0.81 -12.49
C GLY A 170 0.03 0.65 -12.61
N TYR A 171 0.87 1.55 -13.12
CA TYR A 171 0.60 2.99 -13.13
C TYR A 171 -0.68 3.35 -13.91
N LYS A 172 -0.91 2.70 -15.07
CA LYS A 172 -2.14 2.87 -15.86
C LYS A 172 -3.39 2.47 -15.06
N VAL A 173 -3.30 1.46 -14.19
CA VAL A 173 -4.40 1.06 -13.29
C VAL A 173 -4.63 2.12 -12.21
N GLY A 174 -3.56 2.61 -11.57
CA GLY A 174 -3.66 3.69 -10.58
C GLY A 174 -4.29 4.97 -11.14
N GLN A 175 -3.97 5.35 -12.39
CA GLN A 175 -4.60 6.47 -13.09
C GLN A 175 -6.11 6.24 -13.31
N ARG A 176 -6.50 5.02 -13.73
CA ARG A 176 -7.92 4.66 -13.87
C ARG A 176 -8.64 4.72 -12.52
N PHE A 177 -8.00 4.25 -11.45
CA PHE A 177 -8.56 4.33 -10.11
C PHE A 177 -8.79 5.79 -9.67
N ALA A 178 -7.79 6.65 -9.83
CA ALA A 178 -7.93 8.08 -9.57
C ALA A 178 -9.05 8.73 -10.40
N ALA A 179 -9.21 8.33 -11.67
CA ALA A 179 -10.28 8.82 -12.54
C ALA A 179 -11.66 8.37 -12.05
N ILE A 180 -11.82 7.12 -11.64
CA ILE A 180 -13.08 6.59 -11.11
C ILE A 180 -13.45 7.29 -9.79
N ILE A 181 -12.49 7.54 -8.90
CA ILE A 181 -12.71 8.34 -7.67
C ILE A 181 -13.25 9.73 -8.04
N LYS A 182 -12.60 10.43 -8.99
CA LYS A 182 -13.05 11.77 -9.42
C LYS A 182 -14.46 11.75 -10.02
N MET A 183 -14.82 10.70 -10.75
CA MET A 183 -16.17 10.54 -11.32
C MET A 183 -17.27 10.43 -10.26
N ARG A 184 -16.95 10.01 -9.02
CA ARG A 184 -17.92 9.94 -7.91
C ARG A 184 -18.42 11.30 -7.45
N LYS A 185 -17.69 12.39 -7.74
CA LYS A 185 -18.05 13.76 -7.30
C LYS A 185 -18.33 13.87 -5.80
N ALA A 186 -17.60 13.10 -5.01
CA ALA A 186 -17.67 13.06 -3.55
C ALA A 186 -16.24 13.10 -2.98
N PRO A 187 -16.05 13.45 -1.70
CA PRO A 187 -14.75 13.31 -1.04
C PRO A 187 -14.19 11.89 -1.20
N ILE A 188 -12.88 11.75 -1.39
CA ILE A 188 -12.22 10.44 -1.58
C ILE A 188 -12.57 9.46 -0.45
N TYR A 189 -12.52 9.96 0.79
CA TYR A 189 -12.80 9.24 2.03
C TYR A 189 -14.28 8.90 2.26
N SER A 190 -15.18 9.24 1.33
CA SER A 190 -16.58 8.80 1.39
C SER A 190 -16.92 7.71 0.38
N THR A 191 -15.94 7.19 -0.36
CA THR A 191 -16.14 6.21 -1.44
C THR A 191 -15.56 4.84 -1.07
N GLN A 192 -16.12 3.77 -1.63
CA GLN A 192 -15.68 2.39 -1.41
C GLN A 192 -15.55 1.65 -2.75
N PHE A 193 -14.58 0.74 -2.82
CA PHE A 193 -14.23 0.00 -4.04
C PHE A 193 -13.92 -1.47 -3.75
N GLY A 194 -14.13 -2.31 -4.75
CA GLY A 194 -13.59 -3.66 -4.77
C GLY A 194 -12.21 -3.66 -5.42
N ALA A 195 -11.35 -4.55 -4.93
CA ALA A 195 -10.04 -4.83 -5.47
C ALA A 195 -9.88 -6.35 -5.59
N GLN A 196 -9.20 -6.80 -6.64
CA GLN A 196 -8.89 -8.21 -6.83
C GLN A 196 -7.55 -8.36 -7.52
N VAL A 197 -6.85 -9.44 -7.21
CA VAL A 197 -5.68 -9.81 -8.00
C VAL A 197 -6.13 -10.43 -9.31
N VAL A 198 -5.41 -10.09 -10.37
CA VAL A 198 -5.57 -10.64 -11.71
C VAL A 198 -4.20 -11.02 -12.26
N THR A 199 -4.16 -12.16 -12.94
CA THR A 199 -2.99 -12.59 -13.69
C THR A 199 -2.89 -11.77 -14.98
N ARG A 200 -1.69 -11.31 -15.29
CA ARG A 200 -1.31 -10.58 -16.50
C ARG A 200 -0.24 -11.38 -17.21
N SER A 201 -0.30 -11.44 -18.52
CA SER A 201 0.74 -12.09 -19.31
C SER A 201 0.99 -11.33 -20.59
N ASN A 202 2.23 -11.42 -21.07
CA ASN A 202 2.59 -11.02 -22.42
C ASN A 202 3.49 -12.08 -23.05
N SER A 203 4.10 -11.77 -24.19
CA SER A 203 4.95 -12.73 -24.92
C SER A 203 6.21 -13.16 -24.18
N LYS A 204 6.60 -12.48 -23.10
CA LYS A 204 7.83 -12.73 -22.36
C LYS A 204 7.56 -13.29 -20.97
N ASN A 205 6.63 -12.68 -20.22
CA ASN A 205 6.46 -12.90 -18.80
C ASN A 205 4.97 -12.97 -18.41
N GLU A 206 4.74 -13.59 -17.26
CA GLU A 206 3.46 -13.59 -16.52
C GLU A 206 3.71 -12.93 -15.16
N TRP A 207 2.78 -12.09 -14.71
CA TRP A 207 2.86 -11.39 -13.44
C TRP A 207 1.47 -11.14 -12.88
N TYR A 208 1.37 -10.80 -11.59
CA TYR A 208 0.09 -10.51 -10.95
C TYR A 208 -0.08 -9.00 -10.77
N GLY A 209 -1.27 -8.48 -11.02
CA GLY A 209 -1.63 -7.09 -10.76
C GLY A 209 -2.91 -6.99 -9.94
N ILE A 210 -3.19 -5.82 -9.38
CA ILE A 210 -4.49 -5.54 -8.74
C ILE A 210 -5.36 -4.76 -9.73
N ASP A 211 -6.59 -5.21 -9.92
CA ASP A 211 -7.64 -4.45 -10.59
C ASP A 211 -8.62 -3.87 -9.57
N ILE A 212 -9.02 -2.61 -9.80
CA ILE A 212 -10.00 -1.89 -8.99
C ILE A 212 -11.33 -1.78 -9.74
N PHE A 213 -12.42 -2.07 -9.05
CA PHE A 213 -13.77 -2.06 -9.61
C PHE A 213 -14.77 -1.47 -8.61
N ASN A 214 -15.96 -1.14 -9.12
CA ASN A 214 -17.05 -0.71 -8.26
C ASN A 214 -17.63 -1.90 -7.49
N PRO A 215 -17.99 -1.75 -6.19
CA PRO A 215 -18.57 -2.84 -5.44
C PRO A 215 -19.81 -3.42 -6.16
N PRO A 216 -19.85 -4.73 -6.41
CA PRO A 216 -21.02 -5.39 -6.98
C PRO A 216 -22.25 -5.23 -6.07
N GLY A 217 -23.45 -5.14 -6.63
CA GLY A 217 -24.67 -4.93 -5.84
C GLY A 217 -25.00 -6.08 -4.87
N ASP A 218 -24.46 -7.27 -5.10
CA ASP A 218 -24.58 -8.48 -4.28
C ASP A 218 -23.43 -8.66 -3.28
N SER A 219 -22.43 -7.77 -3.27
CA SER A 219 -21.30 -7.84 -2.34
C SER A 219 -21.61 -7.42 -0.90
N GLY A 220 -22.75 -6.75 -0.68
CA GLY A 220 -23.07 -6.13 0.61
C GLY A 220 -22.27 -4.87 0.93
N ILE A 221 -21.41 -4.40 0.01
CA ILE A 221 -20.62 -3.18 0.14
C ILE A 221 -21.27 -2.09 -0.72
N ASP A 222 -21.65 -0.97 -0.09
CA ASP A 222 -22.17 0.20 -0.82
C ASP A 222 -21.00 0.97 -1.46
N PRO A 223 -21.17 1.57 -2.65
CA PRO A 223 -20.12 2.42 -3.23
C PRO A 223 -19.72 3.64 -2.40
N PHE A 224 -20.50 3.97 -1.37
CA PHE A 224 -20.25 5.04 -0.42
C PHE A 224 -20.20 4.51 1.02
N VAL A 225 -19.54 5.28 1.88
CA VAL A 225 -19.50 4.98 3.31
C VAL A 225 -20.93 4.93 3.90
N PRO A 226 -21.32 3.85 4.59
CA PRO A 226 -22.72 3.56 4.88
C PRO A 226 -23.34 4.42 6.00
N THR A 227 -22.52 4.99 6.88
CA THR A 227 -23.00 5.75 8.05
C THR A 227 -22.26 7.07 8.21
N LYS A 228 -22.93 8.02 8.88
CA LYS A 228 -22.34 9.33 9.18
C LYS A 228 -21.15 9.21 10.13
N GLU A 229 -21.22 8.28 11.07
CA GLU A 229 -20.17 8.05 12.07
C GLU A 229 -18.86 7.60 11.39
N VAL A 230 -18.94 6.65 10.45
CA VAL A 230 -17.77 6.20 9.68
C VAL A 230 -17.27 7.33 8.77
N PHE A 231 -18.16 8.12 8.18
CA PHE A 231 -17.78 9.27 7.36
C PHE A 231 -16.96 10.31 8.15
N GLU A 232 -17.40 10.71 9.34
CA GLU A 232 -16.67 11.68 10.17
C GLU A 232 -15.33 11.10 10.65
N MET A 233 -15.26 9.81 10.98
CA MET A 233 -14.01 9.14 11.32
C MET A 233 -13.02 9.15 10.15
N TYR A 234 -13.47 8.78 8.94
CA TYR A 234 -12.63 8.77 7.75
C TYR A 234 -12.19 10.17 7.32
N LYS A 235 -13.02 11.19 7.58
CA LYS A 235 -12.64 12.59 7.39
C LYS A 235 -11.52 13.01 8.34
N LEU A 236 -11.59 12.65 9.62
CA LEU A 236 -10.51 12.94 10.58
C LEU A 236 -9.20 12.23 10.19
N LEU A 237 -9.28 10.97 9.74
CA LEU A 237 -8.13 10.26 9.21
C LEU A 237 -7.54 10.96 7.97
N HIS A 238 -8.38 11.42 7.05
CA HIS A 238 -7.94 12.18 5.89
C HIS A 238 -7.17 13.45 6.29
N GLU A 239 -7.69 14.22 7.24
CA GLU A 239 -7.03 15.43 7.74
C GLU A 239 -5.67 15.10 8.38
N ALA A 240 -5.60 14.03 9.19
CA ALA A 240 -4.36 13.57 9.81
C ALA A 240 -3.31 13.14 8.77
N TYR A 241 -3.69 12.37 7.75
CA TYR A 241 -2.78 11.96 6.67
C TYR A 241 -2.34 13.12 5.79
N ALA A 242 -3.22 14.11 5.57
CA ALA A 242 -2.86 15.33 4.85
C ALA A 242 -1.81 16.15 5.61
N GLU A 243 -1.97 16.29 6.93
CA GLU A 243 -0.99 16.94 7.81
C GLU A 243 0.34 16.18 7.86
N ALA A 244 0.29 14.85 7.97
CA ALA A 244 1.48 14.00 7.95
C ALA A 244 2.24 14.11 6.60
N HIS A 245 1.51 14.13 5.48
CA HIS A 245 2.12 14.35 4.17
C HIS A 245 2.72 15.75 4.03
N ALA A 246 2.04 16.80 4.50
CA ALA A 246 2.53 18.17 4.46
C ALA A 246 3.79 18.39 5.32
N SER A 247 3.95 17.61 6.39
CA SER A 247 5.13 17.60 7.27
C SER A 247 6.22 16.61 6.85
N SER A 248 6.09 15.97 5.67
CA SER A 248 7.02 14.96 5.16
C SER A 248 7.23 13.77 6.11
N SER A 249 6.21 13.44 6.89
CA SER A 249 6.25 12.42 7.91
C SER A 249 5.48 11.14 7.55
N LEU A 250 4.70 11.19 6.47
CA LEU A 250 4.10 10.01 5.84
C LEU A 250 5.11 9.32 4.93
N VAL A 251 5.49 8.08 5.26
CA VAL A 251 6.47 7.31 4.49
C VAL A 251 5.87 5.98 4.07
N ALA A 252 5.85 5.74 2.76
CA ALA A 252 5.56 4.41 2.21
C ALA A 252 6.81 3.53 2.25
N ASP A 253 6.66 2.30 2.76
CA ASP A 253 7.73 1.30 2.82
C ASP A 253 7.74 0.43 1.56
N TYR A 254 8.77 0.61 0.75
CA TYR A 254 8.95 -0.10 -0.52
C TYR A 254 10.09 -1.16 -0.48
N GLU A 255 10.57 -1.58 0.69
CA GLU A 255 11.78 -2.41 0.82
C GLU A 255 11.78 -3.71 -0.03
N GLU A 256 10.62 -4.21 -0.46
CA GLU A 256 10.51 -5.44 -1.29
C GLU A 256 10.02 -5.18 -2.74
N THR A 257 9.81 -3.92 -3.16
CA THR A 257 9.07 -3.60 -4.41
C THR A 257 9.96 -3.48 -5.66
N ASN A 258 11.27 -3.70 -5.54
CA ASN A 258 12.16 -3.61 -6.69
C ASN A 258 12.11 -4.90 -7.51
N VAL A 259 11.23 -4.94 -8.52
CA VAL A 259 11.04 -6.10 -9.41
C VAL A 259 11.61 -5.80 -10.80
N GLU A 260 12.65 -6.54 -11.20
CA GLU A 260 13.08 -6.71 -12.58
C GLU A 260 12.20 -7.82 -13.18
N GLY A 261 11.59 -7.54 -14.33
CA GLY A 261 10.74 -8.50 -15.04
C GLY A 261 9.39 -7.95 -15.47
N GLU A 262 8.96 -6.79 -14.97
CA GLU A 262 7.78 -6.14 -15.53
C GLU A 262 8.07 -5.66 -16.96
N PRO A 263 7.31 -6.13 -17.96
CA PRO A 263 7.53 -5.72 -19.33
C PRO A 263 7.17 -4.25 -19.55
N GLU A 264 7.94 -3.60 -20.41
CA GLU A 264 7.68 -2.25 -20.90
C GLU A 264 6.43 -2.25 -21.79
N GLU A 265 5.25 -2.02 -21.21
CA GLU A 265 4.07 -1.67 -21.99
C GLU A 265 4.07 -0.17 -22.30
N TYR A 266 4.67 0.18 -23.45
CA TYR A 266 4.50 1.48 -24.08
C TYR A 266 3.02 1.73 -24.40
#